data_AF-A0AA88L5D3-F1
#
_entry.id   AF-A0AA88L5D3-F1
#
_cell.length_a   1.000
_cell.length_b   1.000
_cell.length_c   1.000
_cell.angle_alpha   90.00
_cell.angle_beta   90.00
_cell.angle_gamma   90.00
#
_symmetry.space_group_name_H-M   'P 1'
#
loop_
_entity.id
_entity.type
_entity.pdbx_description
1 polymer ?
#
loop_
_entity_poly.entity_id
_entity_poly.type
_entity_poly.pdbx_seq_one_letter_code
_entity_poly.pdbx_strand_id
1 'polypeptide(L)'
;MKPLQFDPSLTGISHVIIDEVHEHDITSDFLLILLKDVLKRNSNLRVILMSASADIQKLMKYFDALHLNMRGVSHLVKEMFLEDLCHESTEKGIDLKLSHRGVGVDVDLVARVIQFVDAKEGPGAILYFLLGWGEIAPARRKLSQIFVDEMKYWIQPLHSRLSVGEQHRIFDAAPADVRKIVLSTNIAETSLTVPDVVYVIDPGFMKQLV
;
A
#
# COMPACT_ATOMS: atom_id res chain seq x y z
N MET A 1 -15.44 14.99 -9.45
CA MET A 1 -15.27 16.17 -10.33
C MET A 1 -16.30 16.22 -11.46
N LYS A 2 -16.37 15.25 -12.40
CA LYS A 2 -17.31 15.30 -13.55
C LYS A 2 -18.78 15.58 -13.17
N PRO A 3 -19.39 14.96 -12.14
CA PRO A 3 -20.78 15.27 -11.79
C PRO A 3 -21.01 16.75 -11.43
N LEU A 4 -20.07 17.39 -10.73
CA LEU A 4 -20.14 18.82 -10.36
C LEU A 4 -20.04 19.76 -11.56
N GLN A 5 -19.47 19.32 -12.68
CA GLN A 5 -19.41 20.12 -13.91
C GLN A 5 -20.77 20.18 -14.60
N PHE A 6 -21.56 19.10 -14.52
CA PHE A 6 -22.88 19.02 -15.13
C PHE A 6 -24.00 19.50 -14.20
N ASP A 7 -23.89 19.19 -12.91
CA ASP A 7 -24.81 19.66 -11.88
C ASP A 7 -24.03 20.18 -10.65
N PRO A 8 -23.82 21.51 -10.56
CA PRO A 8 -23.17 22.14 -9.42
C PRO A 8 -23.91 22.00 -8.09
N SER A 9 -25.17 21.53 -8.07
CA SER A 9 -25.94 21.32 -6.85
C SER A 9 -25.99 19.85 -6.42
N LEU A 10 -25.48 18.93 -7.24
CA LEU A 10 -25.55 17.48 -7.02
C LEU A 10 -26.98 17.00 -6.72
N THR A 11 -27.95 17.45 -7.53
CA THR A 11 -29.37 17.11 -7.40
C THR A 11 -29.56 15.60 -7.51
N GLY A 12 -30.37 15.04 -6.61
CA GLY A 12 -30.62 13.59 -6.56
C GLY A 12 -29.56 12.79 -5.81
N ILE A 13 -28.44 13.39 -5.41
CA ILE A 13 -27.44 12.77 -4.52
C ILE A 13 -27.75 13.19 -3.08
N SER A 14 -27.94 12.21 -2.21
CA SER A 14 -28.17 12.45 -0.77
C SER A 14 -26.88 12.48 0.04
N HIS A 15 -25.89 11.66 -0.33
CA HIS A 15 -24.65 11.50 0.41
C HIS A 15 -23.45 11.48 -0.54
N VAL A 16 -22.38 12.18 -0.17
CA VAL A 16 -21.06 12.06 -0.78
C VAL A 16 -20.11 11.59 0.30
N ILE A 17 -19.37 10.51 0.04
CA ILE A 17 -18.34 9.98 0.92
C ILE A 17 -17.00 10.25 0.25
N ILE A 18 -16.09 10.90 0.96
CA ILE A 18 -14.71 11.07 0.55
C ILE A 18 -13.84 10.27 1.49
N ASP A 19 -13.16 9.29 0.92
CA ASP A 19 -12.19 8.46 1.64
C ASP A 19 -10.80 9.07 1.59
N GLU A 20 -9.95 8.68 2.53
CA GLU A 20 -8.53 9.04 2.60
C GLU A 20 -8.21 10.53 2.44
N VAL A 21 -9.01 11.39 3.07
CA VAL A 21 -8.81 12.85 3.06
C VAL A 21 -7.50 13.31 3.72
N HIS A 22 -6.73 12.38 4.28
CA HIS A 22 -5.45 12.62 4.94
C HIS A 22 -4.25 12.57 3.99
N GLU A 23 -4.41 12.07 2.75
CA GLU A 23 -3.34 12.03 1.75
C GLU A 23 -3.01 13.40 1.15
N HIS A 24 -3.83 14.43 1.39
CA HIS A 24 -3.64 15.80 0.89
C HIS A 24 -3.40 15.88 -0.64
N ASP A 25 -4.08 15.04 -1.42
CA ASP A 25 -4.03 15.12 -2.88
C ASP A 25 -4.79 16.36 -3.38
N ILE A 26 -4.21 17.06 -4.37
CA ILE A 26 -4.76 18.29 -4.97
C ILE A 26 -6.21 18.12 -5.44
N THR A 27 -6.55 16.95 -5.99
CA THR A 27 -7.90 16.67 -6.48
C THR A 27 -8.88 16.58 -5.33
N SER A 28 -8.49 15.92 -4.24
CA SER A 28 -9.31 15.78 -3.04
C SER A 28 -9.52 17.13 -2.36
N ASP A 29 -8.46 17.93 -2.19
CA ASP A 29 -8.53 19.26 -1.60
C ASP A 29 -9.43 20.20 -2.43
N PHE A 30 -9.30 20.18 -3.76
CA PHE A 30 -10.16 20.97 -4.63
C PHE A 30 -11.63 20.50 -4.56
N LEU A 31 -11.87 19.19 -4.47
CA LEU A 31 -13.21 18.66 -4.28
C LEU A 31 -13.83 19.12 -2.96
N LEU A 32 -13.06 19.16 -1.87
CA LEU A 32 -13.51 19.65 -0.56
C LEU A 32 -13.95 21.12 -0.62
N ILE A 33 -13.20 21.96 -1.34
CA ILE A 33 -13.58 23.37 -1.57
C ILE A 33 -14.94 23.46 -2.28
N LEU A 34 -15.10 22.71 -3.38
CA LEU A 34 -16.36 22.71 -4.12
C LEU A 34 -17.53 22.21 -3.29
N LEU A 35 -17.35 21.13 -2.52
CA LEU A 35 -18.41 20.58 -1.67
C LEU A 35 -18.82 21.55 -0.55
N LYS A 36 -17.88 22.33 0.00
CA LYS A 36 -18.22 23.36 0.99
C LYS A 36 -19.19 24.40 0.41
N ASP A 37 -19.06 24.74 -0.86
CA ASP A 37 -19.99 25.65 -1.53
C ASP A 37 -21.30 24.99 -1.93
N VAL A 38 -21.29 23.71 -2.32
CA VAL A 38 -22.49 22.93 -2.63
C VAL A 38 -23.37 22.80 -1.39
N LEU A 39 -22.79 22.53 -0.22
CA LEU A 39 -23.51 22.40 1.05
C LEU A 39 -24.29 23.66 1.45
N LYS A 40 -23.86 24.85 0.98
CA LYS A 40 -24.60 26.11 1.20
C LYS A 40 -25.88 26.19 0.35
N ARG A 41 -25.93 25.47 -0.77
CA ARG A 41 -27.02 25.52 -1.77
C ARG A 41 -27.96 24.32 -1.67
N ASN A 42 -27.44 23.17 -1.27
CA ASN A 42 -28.17 21.91 -1.15
C ASN A 42 -28.16 21.43 0.31
N SER A 43 -29.19 21.81 1.07
CA SER A 43 -29.35 21.43 2.49
C SER A 43 -29.72 19.95 2.69
N ASN A 44 -30.11 19.23 1.64
CA ASN A 44 -30.39 17.80 1.69
C ASN A 44 -29.13 16.95 1.52
N LEU A 45 -28.03 17.54 1.06
CA LEU A 45 -26.77 16.82 0.86
C LEU A 45 -26.05 16.62 2.20
N ARG A 46 -25.57 15.40 2.43
CA ARG A 46 -24.66 15.04 3.52
C ARG A 46 -23.30 14.69 2.96
N VAL A 47 -22.24 15.14 3.63
CA VAL A 47 -20.86 14.81 3.27
C VAL A 47 -20.23 14.07 4.44
N ILE A 48 -19.62 12.91 4.14
CA ILE A 48 -18.86 12.10 5.09
C ILE A 48 -17.40 12.14 4.64
N LEU A 49 -16.50 12.52 5.54
CA LEU A 49 -15.06 12.53 5.31
C LEU A 49 -14.44 11.42 6.15
N MET A 50 -13.67 10.52 5.54
CA MET A 50 -13.01 9.40 6.21
C MET A 50 -11.49 9.61 6.16
N SER A 51 -10.83 9.40 7.31
CA SER A 51 -9.40 9.65 7.52
C SER A 51 -8.83 8.62 8.48
N ALA A 52 -7.69 8.04 8.13
CA ALA A 52 -6.92 7.17 9.02
C ALA A 52 -6.02 7.97 10.00
N SER A 53 -5.73 9.24 9.73
CA SER A 53 -4.86 10.08 10.56
C SER A 53 -5.60 10.82 11.68
N ALA A 54 -4.88 11.05 12.79
CA ALA A 54 -5.38 11.74 13.98
C ALA A 54 -5.47 13.28 13.83
N ASP A 55 -4.78 13.90 12.86
CA ASP A 55 -4.80 15.36 12.65
C ASP A 55 -6.00 15.81 11.81
N ILE A 56 -7.22 15.57 12.30
CA ILE A 56 -8.47 15.94 11.63
C ILE A 56 -8.95 17.36 11.98
N GLN A 57 -8.23 18.08 12.83
CA GLN A 57 -8.70 19.36 13.42
C GLN A 57 -8.98 20.44 12.36
N LYS A 58 -8.14 20.51 11.33
CA LYS A 58 -8.31 21.48 10.23
C LYS A 58 -9.61 21.23 9.46
N LEU A 59 -9.90 19.96 9.17
CA LEU A 59 -11.12 19.56 8.45
C LEU A 59 -12.37 19.78 9.29
N MET A 60 -12.32 19.43 10.58
CA MET A 60 -13.42 19.73 11.52
C MET A 60 -13.74 21.22 11.53
N LYS A 61 -12.71 22.08 11.66
CA LYS A 61 -12.88 23.54 11.67
C LYS A 61 -13.37 24.07 10.34
N TYR A 62 -12.87 23.56 9.22
CA TYR A 62 -13.24 24.03 7.88
C TYR A 62 -14.70 23.68 7.55
N PHE A 63 -15.16 22.47 7.89
CA PHE A 63 -16.52 22.03 7.62
C PHE A 63 -17.54 22.38 8.72
N ASP A 64 -17.09 22.76 9.91
CA ASP A 64 -17.91 22.80 11.14
C ASP A 64 -18.54 21.41 11.40
N ALA A 65 -17.70 20.39 11.33
CA ALA A 65 -18.13 18.99 11.26
C ALA A 65 -18.05 18.28 12.62
N LEU A 66 -19.00 17.37 12.83
CA LEU A 66 -18.94 16.37 13.90
C LEU A 66 -17.84 15.35 13.59
N HIS A 67 -17.05 14.99 14.60
CA HIS A 67 -16.03 13.94 14.50
C HIS A 67 -16.48 12.69 15.24
N LEU A 68 -16.47 11.56 14.52
CA LEU A 68 -16.66 10.22 15.07
C LEU A 68 -15.33 9.48 15.00
N ASN A 69 -14.77 9.14 16.16
CA ASN A 69 -13.54 8.37 16.24
C ASN A 69 -13.87 6.88 16.31
N MET A 70 -13.49 6.12 15.28
CA MET A 70 -13.57 4.66 15.28
C MET A 70 -12.23 4.09 15.72
N ARG A 71 -12.21 3.39 16.87
CA ARG A 71 -11.02 2.67 17.31
C ARG A 71 -10.81 1.46 16.40
N GLY A 72 -9.75 1.49 15.59
CA GLY A 72 -9.28 0.31 14.89
C GLY A 72 -8.79 -0.75 15.88
N VAL A 73 -8.95 -2.02 15.53
CA VAL A 73 -8.23 -3.11 16.19
C VAL A 73 -7.00 -3.37 15.35
N SER A 74 -5.83 -2.93 15.82
CA SER A 74 -4.56 -3.34 15.22
C SER A 74 -4.06 -4.60 15.91
N HIS A 75 -3.51 -5.52 15.12
CA HIS A 75 -2.67 -6.57 15.64
C HIS A 75 -1.29 -5.97 15.96
N LEU A 76 -0.64 -6.45 17.01
CA LEU A 76 0.72 -6.01 17.34
C LEU A 76 1.67 -6.42 16.22
N VAL A 77 2.24 -5.43 15.52
CA VAL A 77 3.27 -5.65 14.50
C VAL A 77 4.63 -5.46 15.16
N LYS A 78 5.53 -6.43 14.99
CA LYS A 78 6.92 -6.31 15.43
C LYS A 78 7.72 -5.63 14.32
N GLU A 79 8.31 -4.49 14.64
CA GLU A 79 9.23 -3.78 13.73
C GLU A 79 10.65 -4.35 13.87
N MET A 80 11.35 -4.50 12.74
CA MET A 80 12.74 -4.95 12.68
C MET A 80 13.47 -4.12 11.63
N PHE A 81 14.65 -3.61 11.96
CA PHE A 81 15.49 -2.84 11.05
C PHE A 81 16.54 -3.73 10.39
N LEU A 82 17.14 -3.26 9.30
CA LEU A 82 18.18 -4.00 8.58
C LEU A 82 19.34 -4.42 9.48
N GLU A 83 19.67 -3.58 10.47
CA GLU A 83 20.69 -3.85 11.48
C GLU A 83 20.34 -5.07 12.34
N ASP A 84 19.09 -5.15 12.82
CA ASP A 84 18.57 -6.29 13.57
C ASP A 84 18.65 -7.57 12.74
N LEU A 85 18.26 -7.48 11.46
CA LEU A 85 18.29 -8.61 10.53
C LEU A 85 19.72 -9.11 10.27
N CYS A 86 20.69 -8.21 10.13
CA CYS A 86 22.09 -8.58 9.84
C CYS A 86 22.75 -9.34 11.00
N HIS A 87 22.41 -8.98 12.25
CA HIS A 87 22.89 -9.72 13.42
C HIS A 87 22.37 -11.16 13.42
N GLU A 88 21.09 -11.34 13.13
CA GLU A 88 20.45 -12.66 13.15
C GLU A 88 20.76 -13.50 11.90
N SER A 89 21.04 -12.86 10.75
CA SER A 89 21.30 -13.56 9.49
C SER A 89 22.70 -14.18 9.43
N THR A 90 23.67 -13.56 10.12
CA THR A 90 25.06 -14.05 10.20
C THR A 90 25.13 -15.42 10.87
N GLU A 91 24.26 -15.70 11.85
CA GLU A 91 24.18 -17.00 12.53
C GLU A 91 23.66 -18.12 11.63
N LYS A 92 22.93 -17.79 10.56
CA LYS A 92 22.33 -18.74 9.61
C LYS A 92 23.02 -18.79 8.25
N GLY A 93 24.13 -18.07 8.08
CA GLY A 93 24.88 -18.04 6.82
C GLY A 93 24.20 -17.26 5.68
N ILE A 94 23.21 -16.41 5.99
CA ILE A 94 22.58 -15.51 5.02
C ILE A 94 23.28 -14.14 5.14
N ASP A 95 24.06 -13.76 4.13
CA ASP A 95 24.73 -12.46 4.13
C ASP A 95 23.76 -11.36 3.64
N LEU A 96 23.15 -10.63 4.58
CA LEU A 96 22.26 -9.50 4.27
C LEU A 96 23.02 -8.18 3.99
N LYS A 97 24.35 -8.22 3.88
CA LYS A 97 25.11 -7.03 3.49
C LYS A 97 24.67 -6.54 2.11
N LEU A 98 24.57 -5.22 2.01
CA LEU A 98 24.33 -4.51 0.76
C LEU A 98 25.45 -4.82 -0.23
N SER A 99 25.14 -5.59 -1.27
CA SER A 99 26.07 -5.97 -2.32
C SER A 99 26.31 -4.85 -3.34
N HIS A 100 25.42 -3.86 -3.42
CA HIS A 100 25.48 -2.78 -4.40
C HIS A 100 25.42 -1.38 -3.75
N ARG A 101 26.42 -0.53 -4.10
CA ARG A 101 26.36 0.94 -3.99
C ARG A 101 25.92 1.58 -5.31
N GLY A 102 24.92 0.98 -5.98
CA GLY A 102 24.45 1.39 -7.31
C GLY A 102 23.10 2.13 -7.27
N VAL A 103 22.71 2.71 -8.40
CA VAL A 103 21.37 3.28 -8.62
C VAL A 103 20.43 2.15 -9.05
N GLY A 104 19.50 1.76 -8.18
CA GLY A 104 18.46 0.76 -8.47
C GLY A 104 18.30 -0.30 -7.36
N VAL A 105 17.25 -1.12 -7.48
CA VAL A 105 16.95 -2.17 -6.50
C VAL A 105 17.94 -3.33 -6.60
N ASP A 106 18.58 -3.65 -5.48
CA ASP A 106 19.38 -4.86 -5.31
C ASP A 106 18.45 -6.08 -5.17
N VAL A 107 18.07 -6.67 -6.31
CA VAL A 107 17.16 -7.84 -6.33
C VAL A 107 17.75 -9.05 -5.63
N ASP A 108 19.08 -9.17 -5.54
CA ASP A 108 19.70 -10.26 -4.80
C ASP A 108 19.49 -10.06 -3.29
N LEU A 109 19.56 -8.83 -2.80
CA LEU A 109 19.16 -8.51 -1.42
C LEU A 109 17.67 -8.80 -1.19
N VAL A 110 16.79 -8.39 -2.12
CA VAL A 110 15.35 -8.71 -2.05
C VAL A 110 15.14 -10.22 -1.88
N ALA A 111 15.84 -11.03 -2.69
CA ALA A 111 15.75 -12.49 -2.62
C ALA A 111 16.22 -13.03 -1.26
N ARG A 112 17.35 -12.54 -0.74
CA ARG A 112 17.90 -12.96 0.56
C ARG A 112 16.99 -12.60 1.73
N VAL A 113 16.37 -11.41 1.70
CA VAL A 113 15.39 -11.02 2.73
C VAL A 113 14.15 -11.90 2.68
N ILE A 114 13.61 -12.18 1.48
CA ILE A 114 12.48 -13.11 1.31
C ILE A 114 12.82 -14.49 1.89
N GLN A 115 13.99 -15.04 1.55
CA GLN A 115 14.44 -16.34 2.05
C GLN A 115 14.68 -16.32 3.57
N PHE A 116 15.19 -15.23 4.12
CA PHE A 116 15.36 -15.06 5.56
C PHE A 116 14.01 -15.11 6.30
N VAL A 117 13.03 -14.35 5.82
CA VAL A 117 11.67 -14.35 6.39
C VAL A 117 11.05 -15.73 6.26
N ASP A 118 11.16 -16.37 5.10
CA ASP A 118 10.62 -17.73 4.88
C ASP A 118 11.24 -18.78 5.81
N ALA A 119 12.54 -18.68 6.09
CA ALA A 119 13.27 -19.64 6.92
C ALA A 119 13.15 -19.40 8.44
N LYS A 120 12.75 -18.20 8.86
CA LYS A 120 12.71 -17.84 10.29
C LYS A 120 11.29 -17.65 10.81
N GLU A 121 10.41 -17.11 9.99
CA GLU A 121 9.09 -16.70 10.40
C GLU A 121 8.02 -17.71 9.96
N GLY A 122 6.86 -17.65 10.61
CA GLY A 122 5.71 -18.49 10.32
C GLY A 122 5.09 -18.32 8.92
N PRO A 123 3.94 -18.98 8.68
CA PRO A 123 3.21 -18.86 7.42
C PRO A 123 2.63 -17.45 7.24
N GLY A 124 2.45 -17.05 5.98
CA GLY A 124 1.87 -15.77 5.62
C GLY A 124 2.51 -15.18 4.36
N ALA A 125 1.75 -14.38 3.64
CA ALA A 125 2.25 -13.68 2.46
C ALA A 125 3.23 -12.58 2.85
N ILE A 126 4.19 -12.33 1.95
CA ILE A 126 5.17 -11.26 2.07
C ILE A 126 4.78 -10.15 1.09
N LEU A 127 4.60 -8.93 1.58
CA LEU A 127 4.47 -7.72 0.79
C LEU A 127 5.82 -6.98 0.78
N TYR A 128 6.39 -6.77 -0.40
CA TYR A 128 7.65 -6.06 -0.58
C TYR A 128 7.42 -4.77 -1.37
N PHE A 129 7.78 -3.63 -0.79
CA PHE A 129 7.64 -2.33 -1.44
C PHE A 129 8.81 -2.00 -2.38
N LEU A 130 8.48 -1.45 -3.55
CA LEU A 130 9.39 -1.00 -4.61
C LEU A 130 8.91 0.36 -5.15
N LEU A 131 9.79 1.15 -5.75
CA LEU A 131 9.50 2.53 -6.18
C LEU A 131 8.52 2.62 -7.36
N GLY A 132 8.36 1.55 -8.14
CA GLY A 132 7.49 1.57 -9.31
C GLY A 132 7.68 0.41 -10.26
N TRP A 133 6.94 0.45 -11.37
CA TRP A 133 6.96 -0.59 -12.40
C TRP A 133 8.35 -0.87 -12.98
N GLY A 134 9.19 0.16 -13.08
CA GLY A 134 10.58 0.04 -13.55
C GLY A 134 11.43 -0.88 -12.68
N GLU A 135 11.06 -1.08 -11.41
CA GLU A 135 11.73 -1.98 -10.48
C GLU A 135 10.96 -3.29 -10.30
N ILE A 136 9.62 -3.22 -10.19
CA ILE A 136 8.75 -4.39 -10.01
C ILE A 136 8.94 -5.39 -11.16
N ALA A 137 8.92 -4.94 -12.41
CA ALA A 137 8.96 -5.86 -13.54
C ALA A 137 10.32 -6.59 -13.67
N PRO A 138 11.49 -5.92 -13.58
CA PRO A 138 12.77 -6.62 -13.52
C PRO A 138 12.95 -7.49 -12.27
N ALA A 139 12.55 -7.00 -11.09
CA ALA A 139 12.65 -7.76 -9.84
C ALA A 139 11.86 -9.05 -9.93
N ARG A 140 10.60 -9.00 -10.38
CA ARG A 140 9.78 -10.19 -10.60
C ARG A 140 10.47 -11.21 -11.50
N ARG A 141 10.98 -10.77 -12.65
CA ARG A 141 11.66 -11.69 -13.60
C ARG A 141 12.88 -12.34 -12.99
N LYS A 142 13.75 -11.56 -12.33
CA LYS A 142 14.99 -12.07 -11.73
C LYS A 142 14.69 -12.96 -10.51
N LEU A 143 13.73 -12.61 -9.67
CA LEU A 143 13.29 -13.47 -8.56
C LEU A 143 12.70 -14.79 -9.06
N SER A 144 11.89 -14.78 -10.13
CA SER A 144 11.40 -16.02 -10.75
C SER A 144 12.52 -16.92 -11.29
N GLN A 145 13.67 -16.35 -11.68
CA GLN A 145 14.86 -17.11 -12.08
C GLN A 145 15.63 -17.64 -10.87
N ILE A 146 15.83 -16.81 -9.84
CA ILE A 146 16.51 -17.20 -8.59
C ILE A 146 15.77 -18.35 -7.91
N PHE A 147 14.44 -18.28 -7.90
CA PHE A 147 13.57 -19.23 -7.20
C PHE A 147 13.04 -20.37 -8.09
N VAL A 148 13.57 -20.52 -9.32
CA VAL A 148 13.02 -21.44 -10.32
C VAL A 148 12.97 -22.89 -9.81
N ASP A 149 13.97 -23.31 -9.05
CA ASP A 149 14.09 -24.69 -8.54
C ASP A 149 13.29 -24.91 -7.25
N GLU A 150 12.89 -23.83 -6.56
CA GLU A 150 12.23 -23.95 -5.26
C GLU A 150 10.74 -24.28 -5.40
N MET A 151 10.09 -23.87 -6.51
CA MET A 151 8.62 -23.98 -6.77
C MET A 151 7.71 -23.53 -5.59
N LYS A 152 8.28 -22.93 -4.56
CA LYS A 152 7.64 -22.60 -3.28
C LYS A 152 7.20 -21.15 -3.19
N TYR A 153 7.52 -20.32 -4.18
CA TYR A 153 7.18 -18.90 -4.18
C TYR A 153 6.26 -18.53 -5.33
N TRP A 154 5.16 -17.86 -5.00
CA TRP A 154 4.22 -17.32 -5.97
C TRP A 154 4.33 -15.80 -6.02
N ILE A 155 5.03 -15.30 -7.04
CA ILE A 155 5.39 -13.87 -7.14
C ILE A 155 4.36 -13.10 -7.97
N GLN A 156 3.59 -12.24 -7.31
CA GLN A 156 2.57 -11.39 -7.91
C GLN A 156 3.00 -9.91 -7.88
N PRO A 157 2.99 -9.19 -9.02
CA PRO A 157 3.17 -7.75 -9.02
C PRO A 157 1.85 -7.06 -8.67
N LEU A 158 1.95 -5.89 -8.04
CA LEU A 158 0.81 -5.02 -7.78
C LEU A 158 1.19 -3.56 -8.07
N HIS A 159 0.60 -2.99 -9.13
CA HIS A 159 0.83 -1.61 -9.55
C HIS A 159 -0.39 -1.11 -10.33
N SER A 160 -0.68 0.19 -10.24
CA SER A 160 -1.75 0.89 -10.99
C SER A 160 -1.73 0.72 -12.52
N ARG A 161 -0.64 0.20 -13.11
CA ARG A 161 -0.50 -0.05 -14.56
C ARG A 161 -1.07 -1.40 -14.98
N LEU A 162 -1.27 -2.31 -14.02
CA LEU A 162 -1.85 -3.61 -14.28
C LEU A 162 -3.35 -3.46 -14.56
N SER A 163 -3.86 -4.32 -15.44
CA SER A 163 -5.31 -4.43 -15.63
C SER A 163 -6.01 -4.84 -14.33
N VAL A 164 -7.30 -4.53 -14.21
CA VAL A 164 -8.10 -4.89 -13.03
C VAL A 164 -8.01 -6.39 -12.75
N GLY A 165 -8.09 -7.24 -13.78
CA GLY A 165 -7.98 -8.69 -13.62
C GLY A 165 -6.61 -9.15 -13.14
N GLU A 166 -5.53 -8.48 -13.54
CA GLU A 166 -4.18 -8.78 -13.03
C GLU A 166 -4.00 -8.32 -11.58
N GLN A 167 -4.54 -7.15 -11.22
CA GLN A 167 -4.54 -6.70 -9.83
C GLN A 167 -5.34 -7.67 -8.95
N HIS A 168 -6.45 -8.23 -9.43
CA HIS A 168 -7.24 -9.15 -8.61
C HIS A 168 -6.51 -10.44 -8.20
N ARG A 169 -5.45 -10.83 -8.91
CA ARG A 169 -4.67 -12.04 -8.59
C ARG A 169 -4.01 -12.00 -7.21
N ILE A 170 -3.80 -10.82 -6.63
CA ILE A 170 -3.26 -10.72 -5.26
C ILE A 170 -4.25 -11.20 -4.20
N PHE A 171 -5.56 -11.21 -4.48
CA PHE A 171 -6.60 -11.68 -3.57
C PHE A 171 -6.80 -13.19 -3.59
N ASP A 172 -6.37 -13.85 -4.67
CA ASP A 172 -6.44 -15.30 -4.79
C ASP A 172 -5.53 -15.97 -3.75
N ALA A 173 -5.95 -17.09 -3.17
CA ALA A 173 -5.11 -17.87 -2.27
C ALA A 173 -3.93 -18.48 -3.04
N ALA A 174 -2.75 -18.49 -2.42
CA ALA A 174 -1.61 -19.22 -2.98
C ALA A 174 -1.90 -20.73 -3.02
N PRO A 175 -1.29 -21.47 -3.96
CA PRO A 175 -1.30 -22.93 -3.91
C PRO A 175 -0.79 -23.46 -2.55
N ALA A 176 -1.18 -24.69 -2.21
CA ALA A 176 -0.71 -25.35 -0.99
C ALA A 176 0.83 -25.43 -0.97
N ASP A 177 1.41 -25.18 0.20
CA ASP A 177 2.87 -25.17 0.45
C ASP A 177 3.65 -24.15 -0.39
N VAL A 178 2.97 -23.16 -0.96
CA VAL A 178 3.58 -22.06 -1.72
C VAL A 178 3.35 -20.73 -1.00
N ARG A 179 4.43 -20.00 -0.71
CA ARG A 179 4.37 -18.67 -0.10
C ARG A 179 4.11 -17.61 -1.17
N LYS A 180 3.08 -16.78 -0.97
CA LYS A 180 2.78 -15.62 -1.81
C LYS A 180 3.77 -14.50 -1.54
N ILE A 181 4.36 -13.94 -2.61
CA ILE A 181 5.21 -12.76 -2.57
C ILE A 181 4.55 -11.68 -3.44
N VAL A 182 4.10 -10.60 -2.82
CA VAL A 182 3.51 -9.45 -3.52
C VAL A 182 4.57 -8.36 -3.64
N LEU A 183 4.90 -7.97 -4.88
CA LEU A 183 5.81 -6.85 -5.15
C LEU A 183 4.97 -5.63 -5.51
N SER A 184 4.96 -4.59 -4.66
CA SER A 184 4.06 -3.46 -4.83
C SER A 184 4.71 -2.10 -4.68
N THR A 185 4.04 -1.06 -5.15
CA THR A 185 4.27 0.32 -4.71
C THR A 185 3.37 0.64 -3.52
N ASN A 186 3.34 1.90 -3.09
CA ASN A 186 2.37 2.43 -2.13
C ASN A 186 0.87 2.20 -2.49
N ILE A 187 0.52 1.64 -3.64
CA ILE A 187 -0.87 1.26 -3.93
C ILE A 187 -1.41 0.22 -2.93
N ALA A 188 -0.53 -0.63 -2.39
CA ALA A 188 -0.90 -1.59 -1.33
C ALA A 188 -1.03 -0.93 0.06
N GLU A 189 -0.52 0.29 0.23
CA GLU A 189 -0.62 1.02 1.49
C GLU A 189 -2.01 1.61 1.67
N THR A 190 -2.55 2.24 0.61
CA THR A 190 -3.76 3.06 0.75
C THR A 190 -4.96 2.54 -0.02
N SER A 191 -4.76 1.78 -1.10
CA SER A 191 -5.86 1.47 -2.04
C SER A 191 -6.34 0.02 -2.01
N LEU A 192 -5.50 -0.93 -1.58
CA LEU A 192 -5.79 -2.36 -1.66
C LEU A 192 -5.21 -3.13 -0.48
N THR A 193 -6.07 -3.83 0.27
CA THR A 193 -5.66 -4.72 1.37
C THR A 193 -5.49 -6.14 0.89
N VAL A 194 -4.29 -6.70 0.97
CA VAL A 194 -4.03 -8.12 0.68
C VAL A 194 -4.27 -8.94 1.96
N PRO A 195 -5.31 -9.80 2.02
CA PRO A 195 -5.83 -10.33 3.28
C PRO A 195 -4.89 -11.32 3.98
N ASP A 196 -3.99 -11.97 3.24
CA ASP A 196 -3.08 -12.99 3.77
C ASP A 196 -1.65 -12.46 4.03
N VAL A 197 -1.42 -11.14 3.93
CA VAL A 197 -0.13 -10.53 4.25
C VAL A 197 0.11 -10.53 5.76
N VAL A 198 1.24 -11.11 6.16
CA VAL A 198 1.73 -11.15 7.54
C VAL A 198 3.07 -10.42 7.68
N TYR A 199 3.84 -10.37 6.60
CA TYR A 199 5.17 -9.77 6.58
C TYR A 199 5.21 -8.62 5.57
N VAL A 200 5.63 -7.45 6.02
CA VAL A 200 5.81 -6.27 5.17
C VAL A 200 7.28 -5.89 5.20
N ILE A 201 7.86 -5.71 4.01
CA ILE A 201 9.26 -5.30 3.84
C ILE A 201 9.25 -3.95 3.12
N ASP A 202 9.64 -2.91 3.85
CA ASP A 202 9.81 -1.57 3.34
C ASP A 202 11.31 -1.22 3.25
N PRO A 203 11.87 -0.99 2.05
CA PRO A 203 13.26 -0.57 1.90
C PRO A 203 13.48 0.91 2.29
N GLY A 204 12.44 1.66 2.66
CA GLY A 204 12.50 3.03 3.14
C GLY A 204 12.65 4.08 2.03
N PHE A 205 12.51 3.69 0.77
CA PHE A 205 12.54 4.61 -0.36
C PHE A 205 11.12 4.85 -0.87
N MET A 206 10.72 6.12 -0.97
CA MET A 206 9.45 6.53 -1.56
C MET A 206 9.71 7.39 -2.79
N LYS A 207 8.94 7.16 -3.85
CA LYS A 207 8.97 8.00 -5.05
C LYS A 207 8.12 9.25 -4.79
N GLN A 208 8.76 10.38 -4.51
CA GLN A 208 8.06 11.66 -4.46
C GLN A 208 7.77 12.11 -5.90
N LEU A 209 6.50 12.21 -6.27
CA LEU A 209 6.10 12.90 -7.50
C LEU A 209 6.43 14.39 -7.29
N VAL A 210 7.37 14.91 -8.08
CA VAL A 210 7.66 16.34 -8.21
C VAL A 210 6.68 16.95 -9.21
#